data_AF-A0A5C9E8G5-F1
#
_entry.id   AF-A0A5C9E8G5-F1
#
_cell.length_a   1.000
_cell.length_b   1.000
_cell.length_c   1.000
_cell.angle_alpha   90.00
_cell.angle_beta   90.00
_cell.angle_gamma   90.00
#
_symmetry.space_group_name_H-M   'P 1'
#
loop_
_entity.id
_entity.type
_entity.pdbx_description
1 polymer ?
#
loop_
_entity_poly.entity_id
_entity_poly.type
_entity_poly.pdbx_seq_one_letter_code
_entity_poly.pdbx_strand_id
1 'polypeptide(L)'
;MTREFLNSKKPFVIALVGKGGAGKTLISTLMTKIISEKYNLKLLLIDADPTHPHLCNMVDLTPRRSLEEIRTATIDETIKNKESKLNIAKKLDFEIYDAMGESKKFCILSIGQPTDPGCFCPSNLLLKSVLKSITTEFDIILIDCEAGLEQITRKVIDNIDVLLIVSDISMRSIETANSIKKVAQKLIKFQEVGLILNKVKGDIDGLVQRVNQIDLPIVGKVPYENLITDLELDSVPLIHISNESKALQAIEKLTDDILQN
;
A
#
# COMPACT_ATOMS: atom_id res chain seq x y z
N MET A 1 22.74 -0.30 -1.65
CA MET A 1 22.97 0.98 -2.36
C MET A 1 22.46 2.05 -1.40
N THR A 2 23.16 3.14 -1.17
CA THR A 2 22.85 4.10 -0.07
C THR A 2 21.72 5.04 -0.44
N ARG A 3 20.67 5.22 0.40
CA ARG A 3 19.82 6.45 0.61
C ARG A 3 19.56 7.38 -0.60
N GLU A 4 19.63 6.90 -1.84
CA GLU A 4 19.59 7.74 -3.05
C GLU A 4 18.20 8.34 -3.23
N PHE A 5 17.16 7.64 -2.78
CA PHE A 5 15.79 8.15 -2.83
C PHE A 5 15.57 9.37 -1.94
N LEU A 6 16.27 9.49 -0.80
CA LEU A 6 16.16 10.66 0.10
C LEU A 6 16.70 11.95 -0.54
N ASN A 7 17.57 11.83 -1.54
CA ASN A 7 18.07 12.96 -2.32
C ASN A 7 17.26 13.21 -3.60
N SER A 8 16.24 12.39 -3.86
CA SER A 8 15.38 12.47 -5.03
C SER A 8 14.14 13.34 -4.74
N LYS A 9 13.68 14.12 -5.73
CA LYS A 9 12.41 14.87 -5.65
C LYS A 9 11.15 13.98 -5.79
N LYS A 10 11.31 12.66 -5.82
CA LYS A 10 10.22 11.71 -6.01
C LYS A 10 10.09 10.81 -4.77
N PRO A 11 8.85 10.52 -4.34
CA PRO A 11 8.60 9.60 -3.24
C PRO A 11 9.09 8.20 -3.58
N PHE A 12 9.58 7.47 -2.58
CA PHE A 12 9.87 6.04 -2.70
C PHE A 12 8.59 5.23 -2.48
N VAL A 13 8.19 4.44 -3.47
CA VAL A 13 6.90 3.76 -3.50
C VAL A 13 7.05 2.27 -3.26
N ILE A 14 6.41 1.79 -2.19
CA ILE A 14 6.32 0.38 -1.83
C ILE A 14 4.86 -0.07 -1.98
N ALA A 15 4.61 -1.14 -2.72
CA ALA A 15 3.27 -1.70 -2.88
C ALA A 15 3.21 -3.14 -2.40
N LEU A 16 2.17 -3.45 -1.61
CA LEU A 16 1.91 -4.79 -1.09
C LEU A 16 0.73 -5.41 -1.84
N VAL A 17 0.96 -6.59 -2.41
CA VAL A 17 -0.02 -7.38 -3.16
C VAL A 17 0.02 -8.83 -2.70
N GLY A 18 -0.96 -9.63 -3.10
CA GLY A 18 -1.01 -11.04 -2.68
C GLY A 18 -2.42 -11.59 -2.73
N LYS A 19 -2.55 -12.85 -2.33
CA LYS A 19 -3.86 -13.50 -2.22
C LYS A 19 -4.70 -12.88 -1.10
N GLY A 20 -6.04 -12.90 -1.22
CA GLY A 20 -6.95 -12.58 -0.12
C GLY A 20 -6.63 -13.41 1.13
N GLY A 21 -6.55 -12.77 2.30
CA GLY A 21 -6.20 -13.43 3.56
C GLY A 21 -4.71 -13.79 3.76
N ALA A 22 -3.82 -13.44 2.83
CA ALA A 22 -2.37 -13.65 2.97
C ALA A 22 -1.71 -12.75 4.03
N GLY A 23 -2.40 -11.67 4.45
CA GLY A 23 -1.93 -10.73 5.48
C GLY A 23 -1.22 -9.49 4.93
N LYS A 24 -1.61 -8.98 3.76
CA LYS A 24 -1.05 -7.76 3.15
C LYS A 24 -1.17 -6.56 4.10
N THR A 25 -2.39 -6.26 4.55
CA THR A 25 -2.71 -5.18 5.49
C THR A 25 -1.97 -5.29 6.82
N LEU A 26 -1.79 -6.52 7.32
CA LEU A 26 -0.97 -6.80 8.49
C LEU A 26 0.47 -6.35 8.25
N ILE A 27 1.11 -6.78 7.16
CA ILE A 27 2.48 -6.36 6.82
C ILE A 27 2.54 -4.85 6.59
N SER A 28 1.59 -4.27 5.86
CA SER A 28 1.48 -2.82 5.62
C SER A 28 1.43 -2.03 6.94
N THR A 29 0.68 -2.52 7.92
CA THR A 29 0.58 -1.91 9.25
C THR A 29 1.88 -2.02 10.05
N LEU A 30 2.53 -3.19 10.03
CA LEU A 30 3.82 -3.37 10.70
C LEU A 30 4.90 -2.46 10.10
N MET A 31 5.00 -2.40 8.76
CA MET A 31 5.90 -1.47 8.07
C MET A 31 5.58 -0.02 8.43
N THR A 32 4.31 0.35 8.51
CA THR A 32 3.89 1.69 8.96
C THR A 32 4.43 2.01 10.35
N LYS A 33 4.26 1.10 11.33
CA LYS A 33 4.80 1.29 12.68
C LYS A 33 6.30 1.55 12.65
N ILE A 34 7.05 0.69 11.96
CA ILE A 34 8.51 0.77 11.88
C ILE A 34 8.95 2.07 11.21
N ILE A 35 8.41 2.38 10.02
CA ILE A 35 8.77 3.59 9.27
C ILE A 35 8.48 4.83 10.11
N SER A 36 7.28 4.90 10.69
CA SER A 36 6.81 6.07 11.44
C SER A 36 7.50 6.29 12.79
N GLU A 37 8.10 5.26 13.39
CA GLU A 37 8.78 5.35 14.69
C GLU A 37 10.30 5.47 14.55
N LYS A 38 10.90 4.81 13.56
CA LYS A 38 12.35 4.72 13.40
C LYS A 38 12.90 5.72 12.39
N TYR A 39 12.09 6.09 11.40
CA TYR A 39 12.51 6.97 10.32
C TYR A 39 11.78 8.31 10.44
N ASN A 40 12.54 9.39 10.47
CA ASN A 40 11.98 10.75 10.43
C ASN A 40 11.63 11.13 8.98
N LEU A 41 10.69 10.39 8.39
CA LEU A 41 10.27 10.50 6.99
C LEU A 41 8.76 10.73 6.92
N LYS A 42 8.35 11.56 5.97
CA LYS A 42 6.93 11.79 5.66
C LYS A 42 6.36 10.56 4.95
N LEU A 43 5.51 9.84 5.65
CA LEU A 43 4.88 8.61 5.17
C LEU A 43 3.43 8.86 4.75
N LEU A 44 3.07 8.46 3.54
CA LEU A 44 1.70 8.36 3.07
C LEU A 44 1.29 6.90 2.90
N LEU A 45 0.16 6.54 3.50
CA LEU A 45 -0.50 5.26 3.30
C LEU A 45 -1.61 5.41 2.27
N ILE A 46 -1.71 4.45 1.36
CA ILE A 46 -2.83 4.34 0.43
C ILE A 46 -3.51 3.00 0.66
N ASP A 47 -4.73 3.06 1.20
CA ASP A 47 -5.63 1.92 1.29
C ASP A 47 -6.35 1.75 -0.05
N ALA A 48 -5.97 0.72 -0.79
CA ALA A 48 -6.54 0.38 -2.08
C ALA A 48 -7.56 -0.77 -2.00
N ASP A 49 -8.14 -1.01 -0.83
CA ASP A 49 -9.37 -1.79 -0.69
C ASP A 49 -10.58 -0.91 -1.02
N PRO A 50 -11.30 -1.18 -2.12
CA PRO A 50 -12.50 -0.44 -2.45
C PRO A 50 -13.66 -0.74 -1.49
N THR A 51 -13.73 -1.94 -0.93
CA THR A 51 -14.91 -2.48 -0.24
C THR A 51 -14.85 -2.35 1.27
N HIS A 52 -13.70 -2.61 1.87
CA HIS A 52 -13.52 -2.59 3.31
C HIS A 52 -12.14 -2.05 3.63
N PRO A 53 -11.96 -0.74 3.92
CA PRO A 53 -10.65 -0.20 4.23
C PRO A 53 -10.13 -0.78 5.55
N HIS A 54 -9.43 -1.90 5.47
CA HIS A 54 -8.91 -2.61 6.63
C HIS A 54 -7.67 -1.92 7.19
N LEU A 55 -6.92 -1.20 6.35
CA LEU A 55 -5.69 -0.53 6.76
C LEU A 55 -6.00 0.57 7.78
N CYS A 56 -7.01 1.40 7.55
CA CYS A 56 -7.33 2.52 8.43
C CYS A 56 -7.63 2.08 9.87
N ASN A 57 -8.28 0.93 10.04
CA ASN A 57 -8.57 0.35 11.35
C ASN A 57 -7.32 -0.22 12.01
N MET A 58 -6.47 -0.91 11.25
CA MET A 58 -5.24 -1.49 11.78
C MET A 58 -4.21 -0.42 12.17
N VAL A 59 -4.20 0.73 11.47
CA VAL A 59 -3.30 1.88 11.77
C VAL A 59 -3.89 2.90 12.74
N ASP A 60 -5.13 2.71 13.20
CA ASP A 60 -5.87 3.64 14.06
C ASP A 60 -5.95 5.08 13.50
N LEU A 61 -6.20 5.19 12.19
CA LEU A 61 -6.33 6.48 11.51
C LEU A 61 -7.30 6.38 10.34
N THR A 62 -8.44 7.06 10.45
CA THR A 62 -9.49 7.03 9.42
C THR A 62 -9.42 8.27 8.52
N PRO A 63 -9.35 8.11 7.18
CA PRO A 63 -9.53 9.23 6.26
C PRO A 63 -10.96 9.77 6.34
N ARG A 64 -11.16 11.07 6.14
CA ARG A 64 -12.49 11.69 6.20
C ARG A 64 -13.37 11.25 5.03
N ARG A 65 -12.76 11.12 3.85
CA ARG A 65 -13.42 10.78 2.58
C ARG A 65 -12.50 9.94 1.71
N SER A 66 -13.07 9.16 0.80
CA SER A 66 -12.32 8.42 -0.21
C SER A 66 -12.07 9.25 -1.47
N LEU A 67 -11.04 8.88 -2.25
CA LEU A 67 -10.76 9.52 -3.54
C LEU A 67 -11.91 9.39 -4.52
N GLU A 68 -12.67 8.31 -4.43
CA GLU A 68 -13.86 8.09 -5.25
C GLU A 68 -15.00 9.04 -4.90
N GLU A 69 -15.24 9.33 -3.62
CA GLU A 69 -16.23 10.33 -3.19
C GLU A 69 -15.88 11.73 -3.71
N ILE A 70 -14.60 12.11 -3.62
CA ILE A 70 -14.08 13.38 -4.16
C ILE A 70 -14.28 13.44 -5.68
N ARG A 71 -13.96 12.34 -6.37
CA ARG A 71 -14.13 12.21 -7.82
C ARG A 71 -15.57 12.45 -8.23
N THR A 72 -16.51 11.78 -7.55
CA THR A 72 -17.95 11.89 -7.84
C THR A 72 -18.47 13.30 -7.60
N ALA A 73 -18.09 13.94 -6.48
CA ALA A 73 -18.43 15.34 -6.20
C ALA A 73 -17.91 16.29 -7.31
N THR A 74 -16.70 16.04 -7.81
CA THR A 74 -16.07 16.89 -8.83
C THR A 74 -16.68 16.73 -10.22
N ILE A 75 -17.15 15.52 -10.56
CA ILE A 75 -17.83 15.26 -11.84
C ILE A 75 -19.11 16.07 -11.94
N ASP A 76 -19.90 16.08 -10.86
CA ASP A 76 -21.13 16.86 -10.78
C ASP A 76 -20.86 18.36 -11.00
N GLU A 77 -19.79 18.90 -10.41
CA GLU A 77 -19.41 20.30 -10.60
C GLU A 77 -18.91 20.61 -12.02
N THR A 78 -18.09 19.72 -12.59
CA THR A 78 -17.52 19.90 -13.93
C THR A 78 -18.61 19.93 -15.01
N ILE A 79 -19.62 19.07 -14.88
CA ILE A 79 -20.75 19.00 -15.81
C ILE A 79 -21.68 20.21 -15.64
N LYS A 80 -21.91 20.67 -14.39
CA LYS A 80 -22.85 21.75 -14.10
C LYS A 80 -22.32 23.17 -14.38
N ASN A 81 -21.04 23.45 -14.06
CA ASN A 81 -20.61 24.84 -13.87
C ASN A 81 -19.72 25.44 -14.97
N LYS A 82 -19.30 24.67 -16.00
CA LYS A 82 -18.35 25.14 -17.05
C LYS A 82 -17.11 25.87 -16.47
N GLU A 83 -16.66 25.48 -15.28
CA GLU A 83 -15.52 26.11 -14.61
C GLU A 83 -14.21 25.86 -15.36
N SER A 84 -13.23 26.75 -15.18
CA SER A 84 -11.90 26.55 -15.75
C SER A 84 -11.22 25.35 -15.09
N LYS A 85 -10.43 24.59 -15.86
CA LYS A 85 -9.67 23.43 -15.35
C LYS A 85 -8.77 23.78 -14.16
N LEU A 86 -8.24 25.02 -14.12
CA LEU A 86 -7.40 25.50 -13.03
C LEU A 86 -8.17 25.60 -11.70
N ASN A 87 -9.40 26.10 -11.72
CA ASN A 87 -10.21 26.22 -10.51
C ASN A 87 -10.61 24.84 -9.97
N ILE A 88 -10.98 23.92 -10.88
CA ILE A 88 -11.28 22.53 -10.52
C ILE A 88 -10.05 21.86 -9.92
N ALA A 89 -8.85 22.08 -10.47
CA ALA A 89 -7.61 21.54 -9.93
C ALA A 89 -7.33 22.03 -8.49
N LYS A 90 -7.50 23.34 -8.22
CA LYS A 90 -7.32 23.92 -6.89
C LYS A 90 -8.34 23.41 -5.87
N LYS A 91 -9.59 23.23 -6.30
CA LYS A 91 -10.62 22.60 -5.44
C LYS A 91 -10.25 21.16 -5.13
N LEU A 92 -9.91 20.37 -6.14
CA LEU A 92 -9.48 18.98 -5.94
C LEU A 92 -8.30 18.87 -4.98
N ASP A 93 -7.31 19.76 -5.11
CA ASP A 93 -6.16 19.82 -4.22
C ASP A 93 -6.61 19.98 -2.76
N PHE A 94 -7.44 20.99 -2.49
CA PHE A 94 -8.04 21.22 -1.17
C PHE A 94 -8.88 20.03 -0.67
N GLU A 95 -9.75 19.48 -1.52
CA GLU A 95 -10.61 18.34 -1.15
C GLU A 95 -9.82 17.08 -0.83
N ILE A 96 -8.69 16.82 -1.50
CA ILE A 96 -7.83 15.68 -1.19
C ILE A 96 -7.12 15.88 0.14
N TYR A 97 -6.60 17.08 0.43
CA TYR A 97 -6.03 17.38 1.75
C TYR A 97 -7.06 17.25 2.86
N ASP A 98 -8.30 17.73 2.66
CA ASP A 98 -9.37 17.61 3.64
C ASP A 98 -9.83 16.15 3.83
N ALA A 99 -9.82 15.36 2.74
CA ALA A 99 -10.19 13.94 2.79
C ALA A 99 -9.16 13.06 3.51
N MET A 100 -7.90 13.46 3.52
CA MET A 100 -6.80 12.70 4.11
C MET A 100 -6.96 12.56 5.63
N GLY A 101 -6.63 11.38 6.16
CA GLY A 101 -6.42 11.21 7.59
C GLY A 101 -4.99 11.61 7.92
N GLU A 102 -4.80 12.51 8.87
CA GLU A 102 -3.47 13.00 9.27
C GLU A 102 -3.21 12.70 10.75
N SER A 103 -2.04 12.11 11.02
CA SER A 103 -1.49 11.97 12.37
C SER A 103 -0.17 12.73 12.47
N LYS A 104 0.44 12.76 13.66
CA LYS A 104 1.78 13.34 13.84
C LYS A 104 2.90 12.58 13.09
N LYS A 105 2.65 11.34 12.67
CA LYS A 105 3.70 10.45 12.14
C LYS A 105 3.49 10.04 10.67
N PHE A 106 2.26 9.99 10.20
CA PHE A 106 1.92 9.58 8.84
C PHE A 106 0.52 10.08 8.44
N CYS A 107 0.27 10.06 7.14
CA CYS A 107 -1.04 10.34 6.56
C CYS A 107 -1.63 9.10 5.88
N ILE A 108 -2.94 9.08 5.68
CA ILE A 108 -3.65 8.00 4.97
C ILE A 108 -4.68 8.54 3.99
N LEU A 109 -4.73 7.93 2.81
CA LEU A 109 -5.78 8.10 1.81
C LEU A 109 -6.45 6.75 1.52
N SER A 110 -7.75 6.77 1.26
CA SER A 110 -8.49 5.60 0.77
C SER A 110 -8.94 5.82 -0.67
N ILE A 111 -8.83 4.79 -1.52
CA ILE A 111 -9.30 4.87 -2.91
C ILE A 111 -10.84 4.87 -2.97
N GLY A 112 -11.50 4.01 -2.19
CA GLY A 112 -12.97 3.85 -2.19
C GLY A 112 -13.53 3.04 -3.36
N GLN A 113 -14.77 2.55 -3.20
CA GLN A 113 -15.46 1.72 -4.20
C GLN A 113 -15.99 2.55 -5.38
N PRO A 114 -15.64 2.21 -6.63
CA PRO A 114 -16.22 2.86 -7.81
C PRO A 114 -17.74 2.81 -7.78
N THR A 115 -18.39 3.96 -7.89
CA THR A 115 -19.86 4.05 -7.89
C THR A 115 -20.47 3.80 -9.26
N ASP A 116 -19.69 3.95 -10.34
CA ASP A 116 -20.17 3.82 -11.72
C ASP A 116 -19.28 2.88 -12.58
N PRO A 117 -19.87 2.02 -13.43
CA PRO A 117 -19.12 1.04 -14.23
C PRO A 117 -18.37 1.64 -15.43
N GLY A 118 -18.48 2.95 -15.68
CA GLY A 118 -17.77 3.55 -16.80
C GLY A 118 -17.78 5.06 -16.80
N CYS A 119 -16.58 5.65 -16.69
CA CYS A 119 -16.24 6.75 -17.59
C CYS A 119 -14.74 7.04 -17.56
N PHE A 120 -14.11 7.01 -18.74
CA PHE A 120 -12.90 7.77 -19.02
C PHE A 120 -13.28 9.26 -19.00
N CYS A 121 -13.58 9.80 -17.81
CA CYS A 121 -13.93 11.21 -17.63
C CYS A 121 -12.63 12.03 -17.56
N PRO A 122 -12.60 13.26 -18.12
CA PRO A 122 -11.52 14.23 -17.90
C PRO A 122 -11.15 14.42 -16.42
N SER A 123 -12.09 14.19 -15.49
CA SER A 123 -11.86 14.24 -14.05
C SER A 123 -10.84 13.20 -13.54
N ASN A 124 -10.74 12.02 -14.16
CA ASN A 124 -9.77 11.00 -13.74
C ASN A 124 -8.34 11.44 -14.03
N LEU A 125 -8.12 12.08 -15.18
CA LEU A 125 -6.81 12.63 -15.53
C LEU A 125 -6.44 13.79 -14.62
N LEU A 126 -7.41 14.63 -14.28
CA LEU A 126 -7.21 15.75 -13.38
C LEU A 126 -6.92 15.29 -11.94
N LEU A 127 -7.72 14.37 -11.41
CA LEU A 127 -7.52 13.76 -10.09
C LEU A 127 -6.14 13.10 -10.01
N LYS A 128 -5.75 12.32 -11.03
CA LYS A 128 -4.42 11.71 -11.11
C LYS A 128 -3.30 12.77 -11.09
N SER A 129 -3.48 13.89 -11.80
CA SER A 129 -2.50 14.97 -11.82
C SER A 129 -2.36 15.65 -10.45
N VAL A 130 -3.47 15.87 -9.75
CA VAL A 130 -3.45 16.50 -8.42
C VAL A 130 -2.85 15.55 -7.39
N LEU A 131 -3.24 14.27 -7.40
CA LEU A 131 -2.64 13.24 -6.54
C LEU A 131 -1.14 13.12 -6.77
N LYS A 132 -0.68 13.20 -8.02
CA LYS A 132 0.75 13.20 -8.34
C LYS A 132 1.49 14.41 -7.74
N SER A 133 0.84 15.56 -7.64
CA SER A 133 1.39 16.75 -6.98
C SER A 133 1.51 16.52 -5.47
N ILE A 134 0.41 16.12 -4.82
CA ILE A 134 0.34 15.90 -3.37
C ILE A 134 1.32 14.82 -2.92
N THR A 135 1.40 13.72 -3.66
CA THR A 135 2.31 12.60 -3.36
C THR A 135 3.79 12.98 -3.41
N THR A 136 4.18 14.06 -4.09
CA THR A 136 5.59 14.54 -4.08
C THR A 136 6.01 15.19 -2.77
N GLU A 137 5.08 15.47 -1.85
CA GLU A 137 5.38 16.04 -0.54
C GLU A 137 5.82 15.00 0.49
N PHE A 138 5.70 13.71 0.14
CA PHE A 138 6.02 12.57 0.99
C PHE A 138 7.35 11.94 0.57
N ASP A 139 8.08 11.42 1.54
CA ASP A 139 9.34 10.70 1.30
C ASP A 139 9.06 9.25 0.91
N ILE A 140 8.05 8.63 1.53
CA ILE A 140 7.65 7.24 1.30
C ILE A 140 6.13 7.16 1.09
N ILE A 141 5.74 6.33 0.13
CA ILE A 141 4.34 5.93 -0.06
C ILE A 141 4.24 4.42 0.08
N LEU A 142 3.40 3.98 1.01
CA LEU A 142 3.08 2.57 1.22
C LEU A 142 1.66 2.28 0.75
N ILE A 143 1.51 1.33 -0.17
CA ILE A 143 0.23 1.01 -0.80
C ILE A 143 -0.20 -0.40 -0.39
N ASP A 144 -1.35 -0.53 0.26
CA ASP A 144 -1.96 -1.82 0.60
C ASP A 144 -3.00 -2.20 -0.46
N CYS A 145 -2.71 -3.21 -1.28
CA CYS A 145 -3.56 -3.57 -2.43
C CYS A 145 -4.42 -4.80 -2.12
N GLU A 146 -5.70 -4.64 -1.78
CA GLU A 146 -6.69 -5.74 -1.67
C GLU A 146 -6.89 -6.44 -3.02
N ALA A 147 -7.19 -5.65 -4.05
CA ALA A 147 -7.41 -6.05 -5.43
C ALA A 147 -6.17 -5.77 -6.29
N GLY A 148 -6.02 -6.48 -7.42
CA GLY A 148 -4.82 -6.39 -8.27
C GLY A 148 -4.39 -4.95 -8.63
N LEU A 149 -3.08 -4.79 -8.89
CA LEU A 149 -2.36 -3.50 -9.06
C LEU A 149 -2.96 -2.51 -10.08
N GLU A 150 -3.84 -2.98 -10.97
CA GLU A 150 -4.42 -2.18 -12.05
C GLU A 150 -5.24 -0.98 -11.55
N GLN A 151 -5.97 -1.13 -10.44
CA GLN A 151 -6.77 -0.05 -9.85
C GLN A 151 -5.89 1.12 -9.41
N ILE A 152 -4.71 0.83 -8.86
CA ILE A 152 -3.79 1.81 -8.29
C ILE A 152 -3.00 2.52 -9.38
N THR A 153 -2.41 1.80 -10.34
CA THR A 153 -1.56 2.44 -11.35
C THR A 153 -2.33 3.28 -12.36
N ARG A 154 -3.62 2.94 -12.56
CA ARG A 154 -4.53 3.80 -13.32
C ARG A 154 -4.88 5.09 -12.57
N LYS A 155 -5.05 5.06 -11.24
CA LYS A 155 -5.63 6.17 -10.47
C LYS A 155 -4.62 7.03 -9.70
N VAL A 156 -3.51 6.46 -9.23
CA VAL A 156 -2.70 7.08 -8.15
C VAL A 156 -1.23 7.23 -8.50
N ILE A 157 -0.52 6.16 -8.90
CA ILE A 157 0.95 6.19 -9.05
C ILE A 157 1.43 5.50 -10.34
N ASP A 158 2.43 6.09 -11.01
CA ASP A 158 2.93 5.60 -12.31
C ASP A 158 4.06 4.56 -12.20
N ASN A 159 4.86 4.57 -11.13
CA ASN A 159 6.00 3.67 -10.93
C ASN A 159 6.06 3.19 -9.49
N ILE A 160 6.43 1.94 -9.29
CA ILE A 160 6.63 1.32 -7.98
C ILE A 160 8.13 1.05 -7.83
N ASP A 161 8.74 1.41 -6.72
CA ASP A 161 10.14 1.09 -6.49
C ASP A 161 10.27 -0.37 -6.04
N VAL A 162 9.44 -0.77 -5.06
CA VAL A 162 9.44 -2.14 -4.53
C VAL A 162 8.04 -2.73 -4.54
N LEU A 163 7.87 -3.84 -5.27
CA LEU A 163 6.67 -4.66 -5.24
C LEU A 163 6.83 -5.84 -4.29
N LEU A 164 6.11 -5.83 -3.16
CA LEU A 164 6.11 -6.91 -2.19
C LEU A 164 4.88 -7.80 -2.40
N ILE A 165 5.10 -9.07 -2.71
CA ILE A 165 4.06 -10.07 -2.85
C ILE A 165 3.99 -10.88 -1.56
N VAL A 166 2.84 -10.87 -0.88
CA VAL A 166 2.60 -11.59 0.38
C VAL A 166 1.89 -12.91 0.09
N SER A 167 2.41 -14.00 0.64
CA SER A 167 1.86 -15.35 0.52
C SER A 167 1.87 -16.06 1.86
N ASP A 168 0.90 -16.94 2.11
CA ASP A 168 1.05 -17.97 3.14
C ASP A 168 2.06 -19.06 2.71
N ILE A 169 2.31 -20.03 3.59
CA ILE A 169 3.26 -21.14 3.36
C ILE A 169 2.69 -22.30 2.51
N SER A 170 1.52 -22.14 1.87
CA SER A 170 0.96 -23.17 0.99
C SER A 170 1.48 -23.04 -0.44
N MET A 171 1.74 -24.18 -1.10
CA MET A 171 2.16 -24.18 -2.53
C MET A 171 1.15 -23.45 -3.44
N ARG A 172 -0.15 -23.55 -3.16
CA ARG A 172 -1.20 -22.85 -3.91
C ARG A 172 -1.08 -21.33 -3.80
N SER A 173 -0.74 -20.82 -2.60
CA SER A 173 -0.53 -19.39 -2.42
C SER A 173 0.75 -18.92 -3.13
N ILE A 174 1.81 -19.73 -3.14
CA ILE A 174 3.04 -19.45 -3.91
C ILE A 174 2.79 -19.41 -5.41
N GLU A 175 2.02 -20.36 -5.95
CA GLU A 175 1.62 -20.35 -7.37
C GLU A 175 0.80 -19.10 -7.72
N THR A 176 -0.06 -18.67 -6.79
CA THR A 176 -0.83 -17.43 -6.91
C THR A 176 0.11 -16.22 -6.90
N ALA A 177 1.08 -16.17 -5.99
CA ALA A 177 2.08 -15.10 -5.92
C ALA A 177 2.90 -14.99 -7.22
N ASN A 178 3.33 -16.13 -7.79
CA ASN A 178 4.02 -16.15 -9.09
C ASN A 178 3.11 -15.68 -10.24
N SER A 179 1.82 -16.02 -10.20
CA SER A 179 0.85 -15.53 -11.18
C SER A 179 0.65 -14.01 -11.07
N ILE A 180 0.57 -13.48 -9.85
CA ILE A 180 0.51 -12.04 -9.57
C ILE A 180 1.76 -11.34 -10.12
N LYS A 181 2.97 -11.89 -9.89
CA LYS A 181 4.22 -11.35 -10.46
C LYS A 181 4.10 -11.21 -11.99
N LYS A 182 3.70 -12.28 -12.68
CA LYS A 182 3.59 -12.30 -14.15
C LYS A 182 2.57 -11.30 -14.68
N VAL A 183 1.47 -11.10 -13.98
CA VAL A 183 0.46 -10.08 -14.33
C VAL A 183 1.01 -8.68 -14.08
N ALA A 184 1.62 -8.44 -12.92
CA ALA A 184 2.21 -7.17 -12.56
C ALA A 184 3.26 -6.71 -13.61
N GLN A 185 4.15 -7.61 -14.03
CA GLN A 185 5.18 -7.32 -15.05
C GLN A 185 4.61 -6.84 -16.39
N LYS A 186 3.37 -7.20 -16.72
CA LYS A 186 2.70 -6.79 -17.97
C LYS A 186 1.97 -5.46 -17.82
N LEU A 187 1.49 -5.16 -16.61
CA LEU A 187 0.59 -4.02 -16.38
C LEU A 187 1.30 -2.80 -15.83
N ILE A 188 2.39 -2.99 -15.08
CA ILE A 188 3.02 -1.94 -14.29
C ILE A 188 4.54 -2.03 -14.36
N LYS A 189 5.20 -0.89 -14.10
CA LYS A 189 6.65 -0.82 -13.96
C LYS A 189 7.01 -0.85 -12.48
N PHE A 190 7.83 -1.82 -12.10
CA PHE A 190 8.47 -1.86 -10.78
C PHE A 190 9.97 -2.09 -10.93
N GLN A 191 10.77 -1.52 -10.02
CA GLN A 191 12.23 -1.69 -10.05
C GLN A 191 12.62 -3.03 -9.41
N GLU A 192 12.04 -3.32 -8.26
CA GLU A 192 12.31 -4.54 -7.50
C GLU A 192 11.02 -5.30 -7.16
N VAL A 193 11.15 -6.62 -6.96
CA VAL A 193 10.06 -7.49 -6.53
C VAL A 193 10.55 -8.50 -5.51
N GLY A 194 9.78 -8.71 -4.45
CA GLY A 194 10.11 -9.66 -3.39
C GLY A 194 8.88 -10.42 -2.89
N LEU A 195 9.10 -11.64 -2.42
CA LEU A 195 8.10 -12.49 -1.78
C LEU A 195 8.28 -12.48 -0.25
N ILE A 196 7.19 -12.19 0.45
CA ILE A 196 7.08 -12.32 1.89
C ILE A 196 6.28 -13.58 2.19
N LEU A 197 6.91 -14.53 2.86
CA LEU A 197 6.24 -15.70 3.40
C LEU A 197 5.67 -15.34 4.77
N ASN A 198 4.34 -15.23 4.86
CA ASN A 198 3.62 -14.93 6.08
C ASN A 198 3.08 -16.20 6.76
N LYS A 199 2.74 -16.08 8.05
CA LYS A 199 2.18 -17.18 8.86
C LYS A 199 3.10 -18.40 8.90
N VAL A 200 4.42 -18.19 8.94
CA VAL A 200 5.41 -19.27 8.96
C VAL A 200 5.28 -20.06 10.27
N LYS A 201 5.07 -21.37 10.13
CA LYS A 201 4.98 -22.34 11.23
C LYS A 201 5.85 -23.55 10.90
N GLY A 202 6.62 -24.00 11.88
CA GLY A 202 7.48 -25.18 11.74
C GLY A 202 8.60 -24.99 10.71
N ASP A 203 9.12 -26.11 10.23
CA ASP A 203 10.15 -26.16 9.20
C ASP A 203 9.51 -26.00 7.80
N ILE A 204 10.01 -25.02 7.04
CA ILE A 204 9.56 -24.71 5.69
C ILE A 204 10.68 -24.84 4.65
N ASP A 205 11.79 -25.51 4.97
CA ASP A 205 12.97 -25.58 4.09
C ASP A 205 12.64 -26.21 2.73
N GLY A 206 11.80 -27.26 2.71
CA GLY A 206 11.33 -27.85 1.47
C GLY A 206 10.49 -26.90 0.61
N LEU A 207 9.72 -25.99 1.23
CA LEU A 207 8.99 -24.94 0.50
C LEU A 207 9.97 -23.90 -0.05
N VAL A 208 10.92 -23.43 0.78
CA VAL A 208 11.92 -22.44 0.40
C VAL A 208 12.75 -22.92 -0.78
N GLN A 209 13.18 -24.18 -0.78
CA GLN A 209 13.90 -24.79 -1.91
C GLN A 209 13.09 -24.74 -3.21
N ARG A 210 11.79 -25.02 -3.16
CA ARG A 210 10.90 -24.95 -4.33
C ARG A 210 10.68 -23.51 -4.80
N VAL A 211 10.52 -22.57 -3.87
CA VAL A 211 10.36 -21.15 -4.20
C VAL A 211 11.62 -20.59 -4.84
N ASN A 212 12.81 -20.98 -4.37
CA ASN A 212 14.08 -20.54 -4.95
C ASN A 212 14.30 -21.01 -6.40
N GLN A 213 13.52 -21.98 -6.88
CA GLN A 213 13.50 -22.39 -8.29
C GLN A 213 12.59 -21.49 -9.15
N ILE A 214 11.79 -20.65 -8.52
CA ILE A 214 10.95 -19.64 -9.15
C ILE A 214 11.75 -18.34 -9.17
N ASP A 215 11.64 -17.60 -10.28
CA ASP A 215 12.12 -16.22 -10.35
C ASP A 215 11.21 -15.32 -9.49
N LEU A 216 11.28 -15.45 -8.18
CA LEU A 216 10.57 -14.60 -7.21
C LEU A 216 11.31 -14.69 -5.86
N PRO A 217 12.24 -13.76 -5.57
CA PRO A 217 13.14 -13.88 -4.44
C PRO A 217 12.37 -13.75 -3.12
N ILE A 218 12.65 -14.63 -2.16
CA ILE A 218 12.13 -14.50 -0.79
C ILE A 218 12.91 -13.40 -0.09
N VAL A 219 12.22 -12.31 0.26
CA VAL A 219 12.81 -11.16 0.97
C VAL A 219 12.48 -11.17 2.46
N GLY A 220 11.40 -11.85 2.85
CA GLY A 220 10.96 -11.90 4.25
C GLY A 220 10.26 -13.20 4.63
N LYS A 221 10.42 -13.60 5.89
CA LYS A 221 9.70 -14.72 6.51
C LYS A 221 9.11 -14.22 7.83
N VAL A 222 7.79 -14.12 7.90
CA VAL A 222 7.07 -13.61 9.07
C VAL A 222 6.51 -14.80 9.84
N PRO A 223 6.96 -15.03 11.08
CA PRO A 223 6.45 -16.11 11.90
C PRO A 223 4.98 -15.89 12.24
N TYR A 224 4.23 -16.97 12.38
CA TYR A 224 2.92 -16.91 13.00
C TYR A 224 3.06 -16.61 14.49
N GLU A 225 2.29 -15.65 15.00
CA GLU A 225 2.22 -15.31 16.42
C GLU A 225 0.77 -15.24 16.90
N ASN A 226 0.49 -15.88 18.05
CA ASN A 226 -0.84 -15.81 18.67
C ASN A 226 -1.20 -14.37 19.05
N LEU A 227 -0.22 -13.56 19.47
CA LEU A 227 -0.41 -12.15 19.79
C LEU A 227 -1.16 -11.38 18.69
N ILE A 228 -0.84 -11.63 17.42
CA ILE A 228 -1.53 -11.00 16.29
C ILE A 228 -2.99 -11.46 16.22
N THR A 229 -3.23 -12.76 16.39
CA THR A 229 -4.58 -13.32 16.42
C THR A 229 -5.40 -12.74 17.58
N ASP A 230 -4.80 -12.60 18.76
CA ASP A 230 -5.45 -12.05 19.94
C ASP A 230 -5.83 -10.57 19.73
N LEU A 231 -4.92 -9.76 19.17
CA LEU A 231 -5.22 -8.36 18.82
C LEU A 231 -6.36 -8.23 17.80
N GLU A 232 -6.39 -9.09 16.77
CA GLU A 232 -7.48 -9.12 15.79
C GLU A 232 -8.82 -9.50 16.44
N LEU A 233 -8.83 -10.48 17.35
CA LEU A 233 -10.03 -10.91 18.08
C LEU A 233 -10.56 -9.82 19.01
N ASP A 234 -9.65 -9.11 19.69
CA ASP A 234 -9.99 -8.03 20.61
C ASP A 234 -10.26 -6.70 19.90
N SER A 235 -10.19 -6.67 18.56
CA SER A 235 -10.34 -5.45 17.74
C SER A 235 -9.38 -4.32 18.14
N VAL A 236 -8.18 -4.68 18.62
CA VAL A 236 -7.14 -3.71 18.95
C VAL A 236 -6.33 -3.40 17.69
N PRO A 237 -6.15 -2.11 17.32
CA PRO A 237 -5.34 -1.74 16.16
C PRO A 237 -3.92 -2.31 16.23
N LEU A 238 -3.51 -3.01 15.16
CA LEU A 238 -2.23 -3.72 15.09
C LEU A 238 -1.03 -2.77 15.17
N ILE A 239 -1.19 -1.48 14.87
CA ILE A 239 -0.16 -0.45 15.06
C ILE A 239 0.35 -0.36 16.51
N HIS A 240 -0.44 -0.86 17.48
CA HIS A 240 -0.07 -0.91 18.90
C HIS A 240 0.61 -2.22 19.32
N ILE A 241 0.95 -3.10 18.39
CA ILE A 241 1.66 -4.35 18.69
C ILE A 241 2.95 -4.08 19.49
N SER A 242 3.24 -4.98 20.43
CA SER A 242 4.45 -4.92 21.25
C SER A 242 5.73 -4.99 20.39
N ASN A 243 6.75 -4.22 20.79
CA ASN A 243 8.08 -4.26 20.18
C ASN A 243 8.80 -5.62 20.36
N GLU A 244 8.29 -6.48 21.25
CA GLU A 244 8.77 -7.84 21.45
C GLU A 244 8.23 -8.85 20.43
N SER A 245 7.27 -8.44 19.57
CA SER A 245 6.73 -9.29 18.51
C SER A 245 7.81 -9.73 17.53
N LYS A 246 7.92 -11.05 17.32
CA LYS A 246 8.86 -11.62 16.34
C LYS A 246 8.45 -11.29 14.91
N ALA A 247 7.14 -11.16 14.65
CA ALA A 247 6.63 -10.71 13.36
C ALA A 247 7.03 -9.27 13.07
N LEU A 248 6.91 -8.37 14.06
CA LEU A 248 7.38 -6.99 13.93
C LEU A 248 8.89 -6.94 13.67
N GLN A 249 9.70 -7.68 14.43
CA GLN A 249 11.16 -7.73 14.23
C GLN A 249 11.56 -8.28 12.85
N ALA A 250 10.85 -9.29 12.34
CA ALA A 250 11.07 -9.81 10.99
C ALA A 250 10.77 -8.76 9.91
N ILE A 251 9.70 -7.97 10.08
CA ILE A 251 9.37 -6.88 9.17
C ILE A 251 10.27 -5.66 9.35
N GLU A 252 10.79 -5.42 10.56
CA GLU A 252 11.77 -4.37 10.79
C GLU A 252 13.04 -4.64 9.98
N LYS A 253 13.57 -5.87 10.04
CA LYS A 253 14.72 -6.26 9.23
C LYS A 253 14.46 -6.08 7.73
N LEU A 254 13.31 -6.53 7.23
CA LEU A 254 12.94 -6.36 5.83
C LEU A 254 12.84 -4.88 5.45
N THR A 255 12.23 -4.06 6.30
CA THR A 255 12.04 -2.61 6.08
C THR A 255 13.40 -1.90 6.07
N ASP A 256 14.30 -2.26 6.99
CA ASP A 256 15.67 -1.78 7.03
C ASP A 256 16.40 -2.13 5.72
N ASP A 257 16.32 -3.39 5.28
CA ASP A 257 16.97 -3.85 4.04
C ASP A 257 16.42 -3.10 2.81
N ILE A 258 15.11 -2.81 2.76
CA ILE A 258 14.48 -2.07 1.66
C ILE A 258 14.91 -0.59 1.65
N LEU A 259 14.99 0.06 2.81
CA LEU A 259 15.25 1.51 2.91
C LEU A 259 16.75 1.85 2.97
N GLN A 260 17.61 0.87 3.25
CA GLN A 260 19.07 1.03 3.29
C GLN A 260 19.77 0.55 2.01
N ASN A 261 19.07 -0.21 1.16
CA ASN A 261 19.53 -0.57 -0.18
C ASN A 261 19.11 0.42 -1.24
#